data_AF-C6E1E3-F1
#
_entry.id   AF-C6E1E3-F1
#
_cell.length_a   1.000
_cell.length_b   1.000
_cell.length_c   1.000
_cell.angle_alpha   90.00
_cell.angle_beta   90.00
_cell.angle_gamma   90.00
#
_symmetry.space_group_name_H-M   'P 1'
#
loop_
_entity.id
_entity.type
_entity.pdbx_description
1 polymer ?
#
loop_
_entity_poly.entity_id
_entity_poly.type
_entity_poly.pdbx_seq_one_letter_code
_entity_poly.pdbx_strand_id
1 'polypeptide(L)'
;MYKVKFYRGDYIERQRQANSDNCVAYVEQHFNSYTSTDDYSVVITGSNASPTSKNWGRWYAAAVAREFNSHVGGDNGIKVGGYDGRGDGNLRYTKMPAILLEPLFASNPHQAELIRSESGQARLARILCESIQRFFQDGGTIGFSVGHKYKTSNPNDRGVALVGGGLEADFAEKVLNKAKELLEAVDAPVEERQVRVMKGDELLWTGTVDADSDVRWDPVRGVLQIEA
;
A
#
# COMPACT_ATOMS: atom_id res chain seq x y z
N MET A 1 -4.37 -9.44 16.32
CA MET A 1 -5.46 -8.48 16.02
C MET A 1 -4.89 -7.09 15.79
N TYR A 2 -5.40 -6.34 14.80
CA TYR A 2 -4.86 -5.03 14.43
C TYR A 2 -5.59 -3.88 15.12
N LYS A 3 -4.84 -2.81 15.42
CA LYS A 3 -5.39 -1.51 15.83
C LYS A 3 -4.82 -0.44 14.93
N VAL A 4 -5.66 0.43 14.36
CA VAL A 4 -5.17 1.47 13.45
C VAL A 4 -5.21 2.84 14.11
N LYS A 5 -4.10 3.57 14.02
CA LYS A 5 -4.02 4.98 14.44
C LYS A 5 -3.62 5.87 13.27
N PHE A 6 -4.34 6.97 13.10
CA PHE A 6 -3.97 8.02 12.16
C PHE A 6 -3.11 9.07 12.85
N TYR A 7 -1.91 9.32 12.32
CA TYR A 7 -0.99 10.32 12.84
C TYR A 7 -1.11 11.63 12.05
N ARG A 8 -1.06 12.74 12.79
CA ARG A 8 -1.19 14.12 12.28
C ARG A 8 0.02 14.95 12.72
N GLY A 9 0.18 16.13 12.15
CA GLY A 9 1.37 16.98 12.32
C GLY A 9 2.29 16.93 11.10
N ASP A 10 3.46 17.53 11.22
CA ASP A 10 4.49 17.42 10.18
C ASP A 10 5.05 16.00 10.13
N TYR A 11 5.66 15.59 9.01
CA TYR A 11 6.06 14.20 8.78
C TYR A 11 6.93 13.61 9.91
N ILE A 12 7.89 14.39 10.43
CA ILE A 12 8.74 13.94 11.54
C ILE A 12 7.92 13.73 12.82
N GLU A 13 6.91 14.57 13.08
CA GLU A 13 6.04 14.46 14.25
C GLU A 13 5.19 13.20 14.19
N ARG A 14 4.67 12.84 13.01
CA ARG A 14 3.90 11.61 12.80
C ARG A 14 4.74 10.37 13.07
N GLN A 15 5.96 10.35 12.55
CA GLN A 15 6.90 9.26 12.75
C GLN A 15 7.28 9.12 14.24
N ARG A 16 7.48 10.23 14.95
CA ARG A 16 7.72 10.22 16.40
C ARG A 16 6.53 9.67 17.19
N GLN A 17 5.30 10.04 16.82
CA GLN A 17 4.09 9.48 17.45
C GLN A 17 4.00 7.97 17.20
N ALA A 18 4.17 7.52 15.95
CA ALA A 18 4.18 6.10 15.60
C ALA A 18 5.25 5.30 16.36
N ASN A 19 6.43 5.88 16.53
CA ASN A 19 7.50 5.29 17.33
C ASN A 19 7.12 5.19 18.82
N SER A 20 6.51 6.24 19.37
CA SER A 20 6.08 6.27 20.78
C SER A 20 4.97 5.25 21.06
N ASP A 21 4.10 5.02 20.08
CA ASP A 21 3.02 4.05 20.15
C ASP A 21 3.47 2.61 19.84
N ASN A 22 4.77 2.40 19.56
CA ASN A 22 5.35 1.12 19.18
C ASN A 22 4.57 0.45 18.04
N CYS A 23 4.24 1.22 17.00
CA CYS A 23 3.60 0.64 15.81
C CYS A 23 4.45 -0.49 15.24
N VAL A 24 3.81 -1.57 14.79
CA VAL A 24 4.47 -2.70 14.12
C VAL A 24 4.76 -2.38 12.65
N ALA A 25 3.98 -1.47 12.05
CA ALA A 25 4.15 -0.99 10.70
C ALA A 25 3.68 0.47 10.56
N TYR A 26 4.25 1.19 9.59
CA TYR A 26 3.84 2.55 9.25
C TYR A 26 3.57 2.70 7.74
N VAL A 27 2.43 3.30 7.40
CA VAL A 27 1.99 3.53 6.02
C VAL A 27 1.73 5.01 5.80
N GLU A 28 2.37 5.57 4.79
CA GLU A 28 2.09 6.89 4.26
C GLU A 28 1.39 6.76 2.90
N GLN A 29 0.14 7.19 2.77
CA GLN A 29 -0.60 7.10 1.51
C GLN A 29 -0.51 8.40 0.71
N HIS A 30 -0.04 8.30 -0.53
CA HIS A 30 -0.08 9.35 -1.56
C HIS A 30 -0.74 8.81 -2.84
N PHE A 31 -0.94 9.65 -3.84
CA PHE A 31 -1.08 9.24 -5.23
C PHE A 31 -0.07 10.00 -6.10
N ASN A 32 0.46 9.34 -7.12
CA ASN A 32 1.47 9.94 -7.96
C ASN A 32 0.84 10.99 -8.90
N SER A 33 1.66 11.87 -9.47
CA SER A 33 1.24 12.82 -10.49
C SER A 33 2.44 13.33 -11.27
N TYR A 34 2.44 13.10 -12.58
CA TYR A 34 3.51 13.59 -13.46
C TYR A 34 2.96 13.90 -14.86
N THR A 35 2.75 12.88 -15.71
CA THR A 35 2.09 13.05 -17.03
C THR A 35 0.70 12.43 -17.05
N SER A 36 -0.05 12.67 -18.12
CA SER A 36 -1.37 12.07 -18.35
C SER A 36 -1.31 10.61 -18.79
N THR A 37 -0.12 10.08 -19.09
CA THR A 37 0.09 8.73 -19.62
C THR A 37 0.84 7.81 -18.66
N ASP A 38 1.45 8.33 -17.60
CA ASP A 38 2.10 7.48 -16.59
C ASP A 38 1.08 6.57 -15.91
N ASP A 39 1.44 5.31 -15.74
CA ASP A 39 0.51 4.25 -15.36
C ASP A 39 1.18 3.12 -14.55
N TYR A 40 2.13 3.46 -13.68
CA TYR A 40 2.80 2.46 -12.84
C TYR A 40 2.45 2.59 -11.35
N SER A 41 2.57 1.47 -10.63
CA SER A 41 2.53 1.44 -9.16
C SER A 41 3.94 1.38 -8.61
N VAL A 42 4.24 2.22 -7.63
CA VAL A 42 5.53 2.23 -6.93
C VAL A 42 5.33 2.48 -5.44
N VAL A 43 6.27 1.95 -4.66
CA VAL A 43 6.39 2.21 -3.23
C VAL A 43 7.71 2.89 -2.95
N ILE A 44 7.64 4.03 -2.26
CA ILE A 44 8.81 4.71 -1.74
C ILE A 44 9.17 4.12 -0.37
N THR A 45 10.47 3.96 -0.13
CA THR A 45 11.01 3.53 1.16
C THR A 45 12.04 4.53 1.65
N GLY A 46 12.22 4.65 2.97
CA GLY A 46 13.31 5.46 3.53
C GLY A 46 14.68 4.92 3.11
N SER A 47 15.70 5.79 3.07
CA SER A 47 17.07 5.38 2.72
C SER A 47 17.64 4.33 3.68
N ASN A 48 17.12 4.25 4.90
CA ASN A 48 17.43 3.28 5.95
C ASN A 48 16.46 2.08 6.00
N ALA A 49 15.66 1.87 4.96
CA ALA A 49 14.61 0.84 4.97
C ALA A 49 15.15 -0.58 5.17
N SER A 50 14.48 -1.29 6.08
CA SER A 50 14.71 -2.71 6.36
C SER A 50 14.37 -3.60 5.15
N PRO A 51 14.91 -4.84 5.09
CA PRO A 51 14.48 -5.84 4.12
C PRO A 51 12.96 -6.07 4.13
N THR A 52 12.33 -6.09 5.31
CA THR A 52 10.87 -6.20 5.45
C THR A 52 10.13 -5.08 4.73
N SER A 53 10.55 -3.82 4.90
CA SER A 53 9.90 -2.68 4.22
C SER A 53 10.01 -2.79 2.70
N LYS A 54 11.18 -3.22 2.21
CA LYS A 54 11.41 -3.39 0.76
C LYS A 54 10.57 -4.54 0.21
N ASN A 55 10.54 -5.70 0.87
CA ASN A 55 9.77 -6.85 0.40
C ASN A 55 8.26 -6.58 0.47
N TRP A 56 7.80 -5.92 1.54
CA TRP A 56 6.42 -5.47 1.67
C TRP A 56 6.03 -4.50 0.55
N GLY A 57 6.87 -3.49 0.28
CA GLY A 57 6.62 -2.55 -0.80
C GLY A 57 6.61 -3.18 -2.19
N ARG A 58 7.52 -4.13 -2.48
CA ARG A 58 7.53 -4.87 -3.76
C ARG A 58 6.25 -5.65 -3.95
N TRP A 59 5.83 -6.38 -2.92
CA TRP A 59 4.60 -7.15 -2.94
C TRP A 59 3.39 -6.25 -3.18
N TYR A 60 3.28 -5.15 -2.44
CA TYR A 60 2.19 -4.19 -2.57
C TYR A 60 2.14 -3.60 -3.98
N ALA A 61 3.27 -3.10 -4.50
CA ALA A 61 3.34 -2.49 -5.82
C ALA A 61 2.92 -3.48 -6.93
N ALA A 62 3.40 -4.72 -6.86
CA ALA A 62 3.04 -5.78 -7.81
C ALA A 62 1.56 -6.18 -7.71
N ALA A 63 1.00 -6.22 -6.49
CA ALA A 63 -0.42 -6.52 -6.27
C ALA A 63 -1.32 -5.44 -6.89
N VAL A 64 -1.00 -4.16 -6.66
CA VAL A 64 -1.71 -3.02 -7.29
C VAL A 64 -1.58 -3.06 -8.81
N ALA A 65 -0.36 -3.24 -9.33
CA ALA A 65 -0.12 -3.28 -10.77
C ALA A 65 -0.96 -4.36 -11.46
N ARG A 66 -1.02 -5.56 -10.88
CA ARG A 66 -1.85 -6.66 -11.38
C ARG A 66 -3.35 -6.36 -11.27
N GLU A 67 -3.79 -5.80 -10.14
CA GLU A 67 -5.22 -5.52 -9.89
C GLU A 67 -5.77 -4.46 -10.87
N PHE A 68 -4.97 -3.43 -11.17
CA PHE A 68 -5.39 -2.32 -12.01
C PHE A 68 -4.84 -2.38 -13.43
N ASN A 69 -4.25 -3.52 -13.83
CA ASN A 69 -3.65 -3.73 -15.14
C ASN A 69 -2.69 -2.58 -15.54
N SER A 70 -1.76 -2.29 -14.62
CA SER A 70 -0.82 -1.19 -14.70
C SER A 70 0.62 -1.72 -14.59
N HIS A 71 1.62 -0.88 -14.85
CA HIS A 71 3.02 -1.31 -14.77
C HIS A 71 3.56 -1.32 -13.33
N VAL A 72 4.64 -2.06 -13.09
CA VAL A 72 5.41 -1.96 -11.84
C VAL A 72 6.54 -0.95 -12.07
N GLY A 73 6.57 0.12 -11.27
CA GLY A 73 7.57 1.19 -11.38
C GLY A 73 8.82 0.94 -10.54
N GLY A 74 9.80 1.85 -10.62
CA GLY A 74 11.02 1.80 -9.81
C GLY A 74 11.88 0.55 -10.04
N ASP A 75 12.67 0.17 -9.04
CA ASP A 75 13.38 -1.11 -8.99
C ASP A 75 12.43 -2.19 -8.45
N ASN A 76 11.73 -2.86 -9.37
CA ASN A 76 10.77 -3.93 -9.05
C ASN A 76 9.68 -3.50 -8.05
N GLY A 77 9.19 -2.27 -8.18
CA GLY A 77 8.15 -1.69 -7.32
C GLY A 77 8.69 -0.76 -6.23
N ILE A 78 10.02 -0.62 -6.09
CA ILE A 78 10.64 0.18 -5.02
C ILE A 78 11.39 1.39 -5.56
N LYS A 79 11.23 2.52 -4.88
CA LYS A 79 12.09 3.70 -5.01
C LYS A 79 12.68 4.08 -3.64
N VAL A 80 13.95 3.78 -3.41
CA VAL A 80 14.62 4.10 -2.12
C VAL A 80 14.94 5.60 -2.05
N GLY A 81 14.52 6.25 -0.98
CA GLY A 81 14.65 7.71 -0.79
C GLY A 81 13.70 8.54 -1.67
N GLY A 82 12.89 7.89 -2.51
CA GLY A 82 11.98 8.54 -3.44
C GLY A 82 12.68 9.21 -4.63
N TYR A 83 12.09 10.26 -5.17
CA TYR A 83 12.58 10.95 -6.38
C TYR A 83 13.45 12.15 -5.98
N ASP A 84 14.74 12.12 -6.30
CA ASP A 84 15.71 13.14 -5.89
C ASP A 84 15.71 13.39 -4.36
N GLY A 85 15.45 12.34 -3.57
CA GLY A 85 15.32 12.41 -2.12
C GLY A 85 13.93 12.82 -1.60
N ARG A 86 13.00 13.20 -2.50
CA ARG A 86 11.61 13.51 -2.15
C ARG A 86 10.86 12.23 -1.83
N GLY A 87 10.54 12.05 -0.55
CA GLY A 87 9.91 10.86 0.01
C GLY A 87 10.74 10.22 1.13
N ASP A 88 12.05 10.47 1.18
CA ASP A 88 12.92 9.97 2.27
C ASP A 88 12.46 10.50 3.65
N GLY A 89 12.23 11.82 3.72
CA GLY A 89 11.81 12.49 4.95
C GLY A 89 10.47 12.04 5.52
N ASN A 90 9.62 11.40 4.71
CA ASN A 90 8.34 10.84 5.15
C ASN A 90 8.51 9.59 6.02
N LEU A 91 9.63 8.88 5.88
CA LEU A 91 9.79 7.53 6.44
C LEU A 91 11.07 7.34 7.26
N ARG A 92 12.13 8.11 6.99
CA ARG A 92 13.48 7.87 7.52
C ARG A 92 13.59 7.82 9.05
N TYR A 93 12.68 8.46 9.78
CA TYR A 93 12.70 8.54 11.24
C TYR A 93 11.78 7.51 11.93
N THR A 94 11.13 6.64 11.16
CA THR A 94 10.41 5.48 11.70
C THR A 94 11.38 4.45 12.30
N LYS A 95 10.95 3.76 13.36
CA LYS A 95 11.67 2.65 14.00
C LYS A 95 11.14 1.26 13.59
N MET A 96 9.96 1.24 13.00
CA MET A 96 9.30 0.04 12.47
C MET A 96 9.40 0.01 10.94
N PRO A 97 9.14 -1.13 10.28
CA PRO A 97 9.00 -1.18 8.83
C PRO A 97 7.97 -0.16 8.33
N ALA A 98 8.33 0.58 7.29
CA ALA A 98 7.56 1.71 6.81
C ALA A 98 7.60 1.84 5.28
N ILE A 99 6.45 2.15 4.69
CA ILE A 99 6.30 2.35 3.25
C ILE A 99 5.45 3.59 2.93
N LEU A 100 5.79 4.25 1.83
CA LEU A 100 4.98 5.32 1.24
C LEU A 100 4.43 4.82 -0.10
N LEU A 101 3.12 4.88 -0.23
CA LEU A 101 2.38 4.29 -1.34
C LEU A 101 2.12 5.33 -2.42
N GLU A 102 2.48 5.01 -3.66
CA GLU A 102 2.10 5.74 -4.87
C GLU A 102 1.47 4.76 -5.88
N PRO A 103 0.26 4.26 -5.58
CA PRO A 103 -0.29 3.11 -6.30
C PRO A 103 -0.86 3.46 -7.68
N LEU A 104 -1.28 4.71 -7.88
CA LEU A 104 -1.97 5.21 -9.08
C LEU A 104 -1.65 6.69 -9.29
N PHE A 105 -1.87 7.20 -10.50
CA PHE A 105 -1.61 8.57 -10.93
C PHE A 105 -2.88 9.43 -10.94
N ALA A 106 -2.90 10.50 -10.16
CA ALA A 106 -3.95 11.52 -10.16
C ALA A 106 -4.01 12.31 -11.49
N SER A 107 -2.89 12.38 -12.21
CA SER A 107 -2.77 13.04 -13.53
C SER A 107 -3.24 12.18 -14.70
N ASN A 108 -3.29 10.86 -14.55
CA ASN A 108 -3.75 9.94 -15.58
C ASN A 108 -5.29 9.83 -15.53
N PRO A 109 -6.04 10.20 -16.59
CA PRO A 109 -7.51 10.23 -16.55
C PRO A 109 -8.16 8.89 -16.18
N HIS A 110 -7.62 7.76 -16.66
CA HIS A 110 -8.16 6.44 -16.36
C HIS A 110 -7.92 6.07 -14.90
N GLN A 111 -6.71 6.29 -14.39
CA GLN A 111 -6.38 5.99 -13.01
C GLN A 111 -7.04 6.97 -12.03
N ALA A 112 -7.21 8.23 -12.40
CA ALA A 112 -7.96 9.20 -11.61
C ALA A 112 -9.44 8.79 -11.44
N GLU A 113 -10.08 8.22 -12.46
CA GLU A 113 -11.42 7.63 -12.32
C GLU A 113 -11.43 6.50 -11.30
N LEU A 114 -10.43 5.60 -11.35
CA LEU A 114 -10.29 4.51 -10.37
C LEU A 114 -10.10 5.05 -8.94
N ILE A 115 -9.25 6.06 -8.76
CA ILE A 115 -9.04 6.71 -7.45
C ILE A 115 -10.35 7.32 -6.92
N ARG A 116 -11.14 7.96 -7.79
CA ARG A 116 -12.42 8.58 -7.41
C ARG A 116 -13.52 7.56 -7.13
N SER A 117 -13.47 6.40 -7.78
CA SER A 117 -14.50 5.37 -7.68
C SER A 117 -14.49 4.63 -6.33
N GLU A 118 -15.66 4.29 -5.82
CA GLU A 118 -15.80 3.47 -4.61
C GLU A 118 -15.16 2.09 -4.77
N SER A 119 -15.29 1.49 -5.96
CA SER A 119 -14.71 0.18 -6.27
C SER A 119 -13.19 0.22 -6.28
N GLY A 120 -12.56 1.22 -6.91
CA GLY A 120 -11.11 1.37 -6.91
C GLY A 120 -10.55 1.61 -5.51
N GLN A 121 -11.21 2.46 -4.70
CA GLN A 121 -10.82 2.69 -3.31
C GLN A 121 -10.92 1.42 -2.46
N ALA A 122 -11.99 0.64 -2.62
CA ALA A 122 -12.17 -0.63 -1.91
C ALA A 122 -11.10 -1.67 -2.30
N ARG A 123 -10.74 -1.75 -3.59
CA ARG A 123 -9.69 -2.65 -4.09
C ARG A 123 -8.30 -2.27 -3.55
N LEU A 124 -7.96 -0.98 -3.57
CA LEU A 124 -6.71 -0.47 -2.95
C LEU A 124 -6.65 -0.76 -1.46
N ALA A 125 -7.75 -0.52 -0.74
CA ALA A 125 -7.85 -0.78 0.70
C ALA A 125 -7.68 -2.27 1.02
N ARG A 126 -8.26 -3.15 0.20
CA ARG A 126 -8.10 -4.61 0.33
C ARG A 126 -6.65 -5.03 0.14
N ILE A 127 -5.99 -4.57 -0.93
CA ILE A 127 -4.57 -4.88 -1.17
C ILE A 127 -3.71 -4.39 0.00
N LEU A 128 -3.98 -3.20 0.54
CA LEU A 128 -3.24 -2.69 1.69
C LEU A 128 -3.44 -3.60 2.92
N CYS A 129 -4.70 -3.96 3.23
CA CYS A 129 -5.02 -4.86 4.32
C CYS A 129 -4.33 -6.24 4.16
N GLU A 130 -4.41 -6.85 2.98
CA GLU A 130 -3.75 -8.13 2.68
C GLU A 130 -2.23 -8.03 2.83
N SER A 131 -1.63 -6.94 2.34
CA SER A 131 -0.19 -6.71 2.47
C SER A 131 0.23 -6.60 3.93
N ILE A 132 -0.56 -5.93 4.76
CA ILE A 132 -0.26 -5.80 6.20
C ILE A 132 -0.40 -7.16 6.88
N GLN A 133 -1.47 -7.91 6.59
CA GLN A 133 -1.66 -9.24 7.16
C GLN A 133 -0.54 -10.21 6.81
N ARG A 134 -0.05 -10.14 5.56
CA ARG A 134 1.06 -10.98 5.10
C ARG A 134 2.36 -10.71 5.84
N PHE A 135 2.69 -9.45 6.09
CA PHE A 135 4.00 -9.06 6.64
C PHE A 135 4.02 -8.85 8.15
N PHE A 136 2.86 -8.79 8.81
CA PHE A 136 2.70 -8.50 10.24
C PHE A 136 1.63 -9.40 10.89
N GLN A 137 1.73 -10.71 10.66
CA GLN A 137 0.70 -11.72 11.00
C GLN A 137 0.24 -11.69 12.47
N ASP A 138 1.14 -11.38 13.41
CA ASP A 138 0.84 -11.29 14.85
C ASP A 138 -0.13 -10.14 15.20
N GLY A 139 -0.38 -9.24 14.24
CA GLY A 139 -1.15 -8.03 14.47
C GLY A 139 -0.34 -6.94 15.15
N GLY A 140 -1.04 -6.08 15.90
CA GLY A 140 -0.44 -4.94 16.59
C GLY A 140 -0.94 -3.59 16.07
N THR A 141 -0.30 -2.51 16.52
CA THR A 141 -0.72 -1.15 16.14
C THR A 141 -0.14 -0.78 14.78
N ILE A 142 -0.99 -0.48 13.80
CA ILE A 142 -0.60 0.03 12.49
C ILE A 142 -0.73 1.55 12.47
N GLY A 143 0.35 2.23 12.08
CA GLY A 143 0.38 3.67 11.93
C GLY A 143 0.00 4.10 10.51
N PHE A 144 -1.08 4.84 10.36
CA PHE A 144 -1.50 5.43 9.10
C PHE A 144 -1.23 6.93 9.08
N SER A 145 -0.81 7.41 7.92
CA SER A 145 -0.59 8.82 7.64
C SER A 145 -1.10 9.17 6.25
N VAL A 146 -1.92 10.22 6.18
CA VAL A 146 -2.44 10.75 4.91
C VAL A 146 -1.44 11.75 4.37
N GLY A 147 -0.86 11.43 3.20
CA GLY A 147 0.00 12.33 2.45
C GLY A 147 -0.70 13.66 2.21
N HIS A 148 0.07 14.75 2.31
CA HIS A 148 -0.44 16.09 2.05
C HIS A 148 -1.65 16.55 2.88
N LYS A 149 -2.06 15.85 3.96
CA LYS A 149 -3.16 16.29 4.85
C LYS A 149 -2.68 16.38 6.28
N TYR A 150 -3.29 17.22 7.11
CA TYR A 150 -3.01 17.30 8.55
C TYR A 150 -1.63 17.78 8.98
N LYS A 151 -0.86 18.44 8.10
CA LYS A 151 0.37 19.12 8.50
C LYS A 151 0.05 20.31 9.38
N THR A 152 0.83 20.51 10.44
CA THR A 152 0.76 21.68 11.30
C THR A 152 1.36 22.90 10.59
N SER A 153 2.47 22.71 9.88
CA SER A 153 3.12 23.77 9.09
C SER A 153 2.34 24.22 7.86
N ASN A 154 1.52 23.35 7.27
CA ASN A 154 0.68 23.66 6.12
C ASN A 154 -0.70 22.96 6.21
N PRO A 155 -1.63 23.50 7.01
CA PRO A 155 -2.94 22.87 7.26
C PRO A 155 -3.83 22.75 6.02
N ASN A 156 -3.55 23.55 4.99
CA ASN A 156 -4.32 23.61 3.75
C ASN A 156 -3.68 22.81 2.60
N ASP A 157 -2.52 22.17 2.83
CA ASP A 157 -1.99 21.19 1.87
C ASP A 157 -3.07 20.13 1.61
N ARG A 158 -3.25 19.76 0.35
CA ARG A 158 -4.15 18.68 -0.08
C ARG A 158 -3.56 17.87 -1.24
N GLY A 159 -2.29 18.11 -1.56
CA GLY A 159 -1.60 17.47 -2.67
C GLY A 159 -2.13 17.97 -4.00
N VAL A 160 -2.05 17.13 -5.01
CA VAL A 160 -2.42 17.48 -6.38
C VAL A 160 -3.94 17.38 -6.62
N ALA A 161 -4.42 18.12 -7.62
CA ALA A 161 -5.78 17.94 -8.13
C ALA A 161 -5.86 16.68 -9.01
N LEU A 162 -6.94 15.91 -8.87
CA LEU A 162 -7.21 14.76 -9.73
C LEU A 162 -7.88 15.22 -11.03
N VAL A 163 -7.58 14.50 -12.11
CA VAL A 163 -8.41 14.58 -13.32
C VAL A 163 -9.84 14.15 -12.97
N GLY A 164 -10.81 15.00 -13.33
CA GLY A 164 -12.22 14.80 -13.00
C GLY A 164 -12.64 15.29 -11.61
N GLY A 165 -11.73 15.91 -10.84
CA GLY A 165 -12.06 16.72 -9.66
C GLY A 165 -11.73 16.09 -8.31
N GLY A 166 -11.65 16.95 -7.29
CA GLY A 166 -11.18 16.60 -5.95
C GLY A 166 -9.65 16.62 -5.83
N LEU A 167 -9.16 16.33 -4.63
CA LEU A 167 -7.76 16.48 -4.26
C LEU A 167 -7.21 15.15 -3.73
N GLU A 168 -5.93 14.90 -4.01
CA GLU A 168 -5.19 13.68 -3.67
C GLU A 168 -5.43 13.24 -2.23
N ALA A 169 -5.18 14.14 -1.29
CA ALA A 169 -5.26 13.89 0.14
C ALA A 169 -6.63 13.37 0.59
N ASP A 170 -7.71 13.80 -0.06
CA ASP A 170 -9.07 13.41 0.31
C ASP A 170 -9.39 11.97 -0.13
N PHE A 171 -8.89 11.55 -1.28
CA PHE A 171 -9.04 10.17 -1.74
C PHE A 171 -8.07 9.22 -1.03
N ALA A 172 -6.85 9.68 -0.72
CA ALA A 172 -5.89 8.91 0.08
C ALA A 172 -6.47 8.56 1.46
N GLU A 173 -7.12 9.54 2.10
CA GLU A 173 -7.83 9.31 3.37
C GLU A 173 -8.99 8.31 3.24
N LYS A 174 -9.79 8.37 2.18
CA LYS A 174 -10.88 7.40 1.94
C LYS A 174 -10.35 5.97 1.83
N VAL A 175 -9.26 5.76 1.10
CA VAL A 175 -8.61 4.45 1.00
C VAL A 175 -8.14 3.97 2.37
N LEU A 176 -7.45 4.83 3.13
CA LEU A 176 -6.94 4.46 4.46
C LEU A 176 -8.07 4.17 5.46
N ASN A 177 -9.20 4.89 5.41
CA ASN A 177 -10.35 4.59 6.27
C ASN A 177 -10.96 3.22 5.96
N LYS A 178 -11.13 2.89 4.67
CA LYS A 178 -11.59 1.55 4.27
C LYS A 178 -10.58 0.46 4.69
N ALA A 179 -9.29 0.71 4.55
CA ALA A 179 -8.25 -0.23 4.97
C ALA A 179 -8.26 -0.42 6.49
N LYS A 180 -8.50 0.65 7.26
CA LYS A 180 -8.69 0.58 8.71
C LYS A 180 -9.84 -0.32 9.09
N GLU A 181 -11.02 -0.12 8.49
CA GLU A 181 -12.21 -0.94 8.75
C GLU A 181 -11.92 -2.42 8.49
N LEU A 182 -11.24 -2.73 7.38
CA LEU A 182 -10.86 -4.10 7.04
C LEU A 182 -9.88 -4.71 8.05
N LEU A 183 -8.85 -3.95 8.49
CA LEU A 183 -7.85 -4.42 9.43
C LEU A 183 -8.42 -4.65 10.83
N GLU A 184 -9.24 -3.72 11.32
CA GLU A 184 -9.85 -3.82 12.65
C GLU A 184 -10.96 -4.88 12.71
N ALA A 185 -11.49 -5.31 11.56
CA ALA A 185 -12.41 -6.44 11.44
C ALA A 185 -11.71 -7.81 11.43
N VAL A 186 -10.37 -7.87 11.37
CA VAL A 186 -9.63 -9.14 11.42
C VAL A 186 -9.64 -9.67 12.85
N ASP A 187 -10.42 -10.73 13.08
CA ASP A 187 -10.67 -11.34 14.39
C ASP A 187 -9.67 -12.46 14.74
N ALA A 188 -9.04 -13.07 13.75
CA ALA A 188 -7.98 -14.06 13.91
C ALA A 188 -6.80 -13.80 12.95
N PRO A 189 -5.56 -14.19 13.31
CA PRO A 189 -4.46 -14.22 12.35
C PRO A 189 -4.86 -15.04 11.12
N VAL A 190 -4.45 -14.58 9.94
CA VAL A 190 -4.56 -15.41 8.73
C VAL A 190 -3.45 -16.44 8.83
N GLU A 191 -3.75 -17.58 9.44
CA GLU A 191 -2.83 -18.72 9.51
C GLU A 191 -2.68 -19.37 8.12
N GLU A 192 -3.75 -19.28 7.33
CA GLU A 192 -3.93 -20.01 6.09
C GLU A 192 -4.61 -19.12 5.05
N ARG A 193 -4.13 -19.14 3.80
CA ARG A 193 -4.78 -18.46 2.67
C ARG A 193 -5.25 -19.47 1.62
N GLN A 194 -6.43 -19.22 1.06
CA GLN A 194 -6.92 -20.00 -0.08
C GLN A 194 -6.31 -19.51 -1.39
N VAL A 195 -5.61 -20.40 -2.08
CA VAL A 195 -5.21 -20.23 -3.47
C VAL A 195 -6.25 -20.93 -4.34
N ARG A 196 -6.79 -20.19 -5.33
CA ARG A 196 -7.79 -20.71 -6.28
C ARG A 196 -7.22 -20.63 -7.69
N VAL A 197 -7.38 -21.71 -8.45
CA VAL A 197 -7.11 -21.75 -9.88
C VAL A 197 -8.46 -21.74 -10.58
N MET A 198 -8.68 -20.73 -11.44
CA MET A 198 -9.94 -20.48 -12.12
C MET A 198 -9.77 -20.61 -13.64
N LYS A 199 -10.81 -21.07 -14.34
CA LYS A 199 -10.94 -21.00 -15.81
C LYS A 199 -12.17 -20.16 -16.15
N GLY A 200 -11.96 -18.89 -16.44
CA GLY A 200 -13.08 -17.93 -16.43
C GLY A 200 -13.71 -17.90 -15.04
N ASP A 201 -15.01 -18.19 -14.97
CA ASP A 201 -15.75 -18.26 -13.70
C ASP A 201 -15.78 -19.66 -13.06
N GLU A 202 -15.20 -20.67 -13.73
CA GLU A 202 -15.15 -22.05 -13.24
C GLU A 202 -13.97 -22.25 -12.28
N LEU A 203 -14.25 -22.70 -11.05
CA LEU A 203 -13.22 -23.09 -10.09
C LEU A 203 -12.64 -24.45 -10.48
N LEU A 204 -11.38 -24.48 -10.90
CA LEU A 204 -10.68 -25.72 -11.26
C LEU A 204 -10.03 -26.39 -10.04
N TRP A 205 -9.45 -25.59 -9.15
CA TRP A 205 -8.79 -26.09 -7.96
C TRP A 205 -8.78 -25.03 -6.86
N THR A 206 -8.86 -25.48 -5.61
CA THR A 206 -8.61 -24.66 -4.43
C THR A 206 -7.68 -25.42 -3.50
N GLY A 207 -6.74 -24.71 -2.90
CA GLY A 207 -5.87 -25.26 -1.86
C GLY A 207 -5.57 -24.23 -0.81
N THR A 208 -5.37 -24.71 0.39
CA THR A 208 -4.94 -23.89 1.51
C THR A 208 -3.43 -23.94 1.60
N VAL A 209 -2.82 -22.77 1.74
CA VAL A 209 -1.36 -22.61 1.88
C VAL A 209 -1.08 -21.66 3.02
N ASP A 210 0.11 -21.74 3.61
CA ASP A 210 0.51 -20.82 4.66
C ASP A 210 0.47 -19.37 4.12
N ALA A 211 0.08 -18.43 4.98
CA ALA A 211 -0.15 -17.05 4.57
C ALA A 211 1.10 -16.35 4.02
N ASP A 212 2.29 -16.78 4.47
CA ASP A 212 3.60 -16.28 4.02
C ASP A 212 4.14 -16.99 2.78
N SER A 213 3.66 -18.19 2.44
CA SER A 213 4.12 -18.96 1.29
C SER A 213 4.17 -18.12 0.01
N ASP A 214 5.25 -18.21 -0.77
CA ASP A 214 5.32 -17.63 -2.10
C ASP A 214 4.54 -18.50 -3.10
N VAL A 215 3.72 -17.87 -3.92
CA VAL A 215 2.87 -18.57 -4.90
C VAL A 215 3.18 -17.99 -6.27
N ARG A 216 3.85 -18.80 -7.09
CA ARG A 216 4.34 -18.40 -8.41
C ARG A 216 3.77 -19.29 -9.49
N TRP A 217 3.33 -18.69 -10.58
CA TRP A 217 2.93 -19.40 -11.79
C TRP A 217 4.09 -19.36 -12.79
N ASP A 218 4.58 -20.53 -13.23
CA ASP A 218 5.47 -20.66 -14.37
C ASP A 218 4.60 -20.89 -15.63
N PRO A 219 4.41 -19.87 -16.48
CA PRO A 219 3.55 -20.00 -17.66
C PRO A 219 4.16 -20.87 -18.77
N VAL A 220 5.48 -21.09 -18.75
CA VAL A 220 6.17 -21.89 -19.77
C VAL A 220 6.01 -23.38 -19.45
N ARG A 221 6.12 -23.74 -18.17
CA ARG A 221 5.97 -25.13 -17.70
C ARG A 221 4.54 -25.49 -17.32
N GLY A 222 3.68 -24.50 -17.13
CA GLY A 222 2.30 -24.71 -16.66
C GLY A 222 2.26 -25.18 -15.20
N VAL A 223 3.18 -24.70 -14.36
CA VAL A 223 3.33 -25.16 -12.97
C VAL A 223 3.01 -24.03 -12.00
N LEU A 224 2.14 -24.31 -11.03
CA LEU A 224 1.95 -23.49 -9.84
C LEU A 224 2.90 -23.98 -8.75
N GLN A 225 3.88 -23.14 -8.39
CA GLN A 225 4.80 -23.40 -7.29
C GLN A 225 4.30 -22.70 -6.03
N ILE A 226 4.24 -23.44 -4.93
CA ILE A 226 3.94 -22.94 -3.59
C ILE A 226 5.17 -23.28 -2.76
N GLU A 227 5.91 -22.25 -2.37
CA GLU A 227 7.14 -22.36 -1.56
C GLU A 227 6.87 -21.77 -0.19
N ALA A 228 7.23 -22.49 0.87
CA ALA A 228 7.18 -21.98 2.24
C ALA A 228 8.30 -20.95 2.49
#